data_AF-A0A966QID6-F1
#
_entry.id   AF-A0A966QID6-F1
#
_cell.length_a   1.000
_cell.length_b   1.000
_cell.length_c   1.000
_cell.angle_alpha   90.00
_cell.angle_beta   90.00
_cell.angle_gamma   90.00
#
_symmetry.space_group_name_H-M   'P 1'
#
loop_
_entity.id
_entity.type
_entity.pdbx_description
1 polymer ?
#
loop_
_entity_poly.entity_id
_entity_poly.type
_entity_poly.pdbx_seq_one_letter_code
_entity_poly.pdbx_strand_id
1 'polypeptide(L)' 'KTPRIARIVVPIATIGAGISLYHWLLERFPDNLDSGVCSKDVPCEFVWFELFGFVTLPFMALTGFLAIIVFNTLPSPTE' A
#
# COMPACT_ATOMS: atom_id res chain seq x y z
N LYS A 1 22.72 -7.81 4.71
CA LYS A 1 21.25 -8.04 4.85
C LYS A 1 21.03 -9.42 5.44
N THR A 2 20.15 -9.61 6.43
CA THR A 2 19.92 -10.95 7.01
C THR A 2 18.86 -11.69 6.19
N PRO A 3 19.20 -12.78 5.47
CA PRO A 3 18.28 -13.44 4.53
C PRO A 3 17.03 -14.01 5.21
N ARG A 4 17.13 -14.32 6.51
CA ARG A 4 16.01 -14.81 7.32
C ARG A 4 14.92 -13.75 7.55
N ILE A 5 15.33 -12.48 7.68
CA ILE A 5 14.41 -11.35 7.92
C ILE A 5 13.67 -11.02 6.62
N ALA A 6 14.40 -10.93 5.50
CA ALA A 6 13.81 -10.64 4.20
C ALA A 6 12.72 -11.67 3.81
N ARG A 7 12.92 -12.96 4.12
CA ARG A 7 11.92 -14.02 3.84
C ARG A 7 10.60 -13.85 4.60
N ILE A 8 10.58 -13.14 5.72
CA ILE A 8 9.37 -12.90 6.51
C ILE A 8 8.76 -11.55 6.15
N VAL A 9 9.61 -10.51 6.06
CA VAL A 9 9.15 -9.13 5.86
C VAL A 9 8.61 -8.92 4.45
N VAL A 10 9.24 -9.50 3.43
CA VAL A 10 8.81 -9.33 2.02
C VAL A 10 7.38 -9.81 1.78
N PRO A 11 6.96 -11.05 2.12
CA PRO A 11 5.58 -11.48 1.86
C PRO A 11 4.54 -10.66 2.63
N ILE A 12 4.84 -10.28 3.87
CA ILE A 12 3.94 -9.42 4.67
C ILE A 12 3.82 -8.04 4.02
N ALA A 13 4.93 -7.45 3.58
CA ALA A 13 4.94 -6.17 2.88
C ALA A 13 4.20 -6.24 1.53
N THR A 14 4.28 -7.37 0.82
CA THR A 14 3.53 -7.59 -0.43
C THR A 14 2.02 -7.61 -0.19
N ILE A 15 1.56 -8.27 0.89
CA ILE A 15 0.14 -8.25 1.26
C ILE A 15 -0.30 -6.83 1.61
N GLY A 16 0.49 -6.12 2.41
CA GLY A 16 0.25 -4.72 2.74
C GLY A 16 0.16 -3.83 1.49
N ALA A 17 1.08 -3.98 0.55
CA ALA A 17 1.06 -3.27 -0.73
C ALA A 17 -0.22 -3.55 -1.53
N GLY A 18 -0.69 -4.81 -1.58
CA GLY A 18 -1.93 -5.17 -2.24
C GLY A 18 -3.17 -4.50 -1.61
N ILE A 19 -3.24 -4.48 -0.28
CA ILE A 19 -4.33 -3.82 0.45
C ILE A 19 -4.32 -2.31 0.22
N SER A 20 -3.14 -1.66 0.31
CA SER A 20 -3.00 -0.23 0.04
C SER A 20 -3.37 0.13 -1.39
N LEU A 21 -2.96 -0.69 -2.36
CA LEU A 21 -3.33 -0.49 -3.76
C LEU A 21 -4.85 -0.59 -3.94
N TYR A 22 -5.50 -1.58 -3.33
CA TYR A 22 -6.95 -1.72 -3.39
C TYR A 22 -7.67 -0.49 -2.83
N HIS A 23 -7.24 0.05 -1.68
CA HIS A 23 -7.83 1.27 -1.11
C HIS A 23 -7.60 2.51 -1.98
N TRP A 24 -6.44 2.62 -2.62
CA TRP A 24 -6.19 3.71 -3.57
C TRP A 24 -7.11 3.62 -4.79
N LEU A 25 -7.41 2.39 -5.26
CA LEU A 25 -8.37 2.18 -6.35
C LEU A 25 -9.81 2.50 -5.91
N LEU A 26 -10.20 2.18 -4.68
CA LEU A 26 -11.51 2.51 -4.12
C LEU A 26 -11.76 4.02 -4.13
N GLU A 27 -10.80 4.81 -3.63
CA GLU A 27 -10.87 6.27 -3.64
C GLU A 27 -11.01 6.83 -5.08
N ARG A 28 -10.42 6.16 -6.08
CA ARG A 28 -10.41 6.64 -7.47
C ARG A 28 -11.59 6.18 -8.30
N PHE A 29 -12.16 5.02 -7.98
CA PHE A 29 -13.26 4.40 -8.72
C PHE A 29 -14.38 3.92 -7.76
N PRO A 30 -15.03 4.84 -7.03
CA PRO A 30 -16.07 4.49 -6.05
C PRO A 30 -17.22 3.68 -6.66
N ASP A 31 -17.68 4.07 -7.86
CA ASP A 31 -18.84 3.45 -8.51
C ASP A 31 -18.61 1.99 -8.98
N ASN A 32 -17.35 1.60 -9.20
CA ASN A 32 -17.02 0.28 -9.77
C ASN A 32 -16.58 -0.73 -8.71
N LEU A 33 -16.23 -0.27 -7.52
CA LEU A 33 -15.56 -1.07 -6.50
C LEU A 33 -16.25 -0.96 -5.13
N ASP A 34 -17.56 -0.67 -5.06
CA ASP A 34 -18.30 -0.64 -3.79
C ASP A 34 -17.98 -1.88 -2.95
N SER A 35 -17.24 -1.63 -1.87
CA SER A 35 -16.62 -2.71 -1.11
C SER A 35 -17.63 -3.41 -0.21
N GLY A 36 -18.78 -2.80 0.13
CA GLY A 36 -19.79 -3.32 1.07
C GLY A 36 -19.28 -3.70 2.48
N VAL A 37 -17.96 -3.64 2.69
CA VAL A 37 -17.20 -4.09 3.86
C VAL A 37 -16.80 -2.90 4.73
N CYS A 38 -16.70 -1.70 4.14
CA CYS A 38 -16.41 -0.49 4.89
C CYS A 38 -17.65 0.03 5.63
N SER A 39 -17.43 0.59 6.82
CA SER A 39 -18.52 1.18 7.61
C SER A 39 -19.11 2.39 6.89
N LYS A 40 -20.41 2.61 7.04
CA LYS A 40 -21.08 3.84 6.57
C LYS A 40 -20.55 5.08 7.28
N ASP A 41 -20.07 4.94 8.51
CA ASP A 41 -19.52 6.04 9.29
C ASP A 41 -18.09 6.41 8.85
N VAL A 42 -17.36 5.45 8.26
CA VAL A 42 -15.98 5.63 7.80
C VAL A 42 -15.84 5.04 6.39
N PRO A 43 -16.34 5.75 5.37
CA PRO A 43 -16.32 5.26 3.99
C PRO A 43 -14.89 5.17 3.45
N CYS A 44 -14.55 4.07 2.77
CA CYS A 44 -13.24 3.84 2.17
C CYS A 44 -13.01 4.60 0.85
N GLU A 45 -14.09 5.10 0.25
CA GLU A 45 -14.06 5.89 -0.98
C GLU A 45 -13.78 7.37 -0.72
N PHE A 46 -13.89 7.80 0.54
CA PHE A 46 -13.76 9.20 0.90
C PHE A 46 -12.29 9.60 1.01
N VAL A 47 -11.91 10.58 0.19
CA VAL A 47 -10.56 11.14 0.17
C VAL A 47 -10.42 12.17 1.28
N TRP A 48 -9.84 11.75 2.42
CA TRP A 48 -9.57 12.63 3.56
C TRP A 48 -8.44 13.63 3.30
N PHE A 49 -7.47 13.22 2.48
CA PHE A 49 -6.28 13.99 2.18
C PHE A 49 -5.84 13.69 0.75
N GLU A 50 -5.57 14.74 -0.01
CA GLU A 50 -5.05 14.64 -1.36
C GLU A 50 -3.99 15.71 -1.59
N LEU A 51 -2.84 15.29 -2.08
CA LEU A 51 -1.76 16.16 -2.51
C LEU A 51 -1.40 15.83 -3.96
N PHE A 52 -1.06 16.84 -4.75
CA PHE A 52 -0.72 16.72 -6.18
C PHE A 52 -1.79 16.08 -7.08
N GLY A 53 -3.02 15.85 -6.58
CA GLY A 53 -4.11 15.24 -7.36
C GLY A 53 -4.05 13.72 -7.48
N PHE A 54 -3.19 13.05 -6.70
CA PHE A 54 -3.05 11.59 -6.71
C PHE A 54 -2.45 11.00 -5.41
N VAL A 55 -1.75 11.80 -4.61
CA VAL A 55 -1.13 11.36 -3.36
C VAL A 55 -2.18 11.41 -2.25
N THR A 56 -2.73 10.25 -1.94
CA THR A 56 -3.67 10.05 -0.83
C THR A 56 -3.05 9.16 0.26
N LEU A 57 -3.78 8.95 1.36
CA LEU A 57 -3.39 8.07 2.45
C LEU A 57 -2.97 6.65 1.98
N PRO A 58 -3.79 5.93 1.20
CA PRO A 58 -3.42 4.60 0.72
C PRO A 58 -2.24 4.63 -0.26
N PHE A 59 -2.05 5.70 -1.03
CA PHE A 59 -0.86 5.85 -1.88
C PHE A 59 0.42 5.97 -1.05
N MET A 60 0.41 6.79 0.00
CA MET A 60 1.57 6.91 0.91
C MET A 60 1.88 5.55 1.57
N ALA A 61 0.87 4.80 1.99
CA ALA A 61 1.06 3.45 2.52
C ALA A 61 1.69 2.50 1.49
N LEU A 62 1.21 2.52 0.23
CA LEU A 62 1.78 1.75 -0.87
C LEU A 62 3.26 2.06 -1.07
N THR A 63 3.65 3.34 -1.08
CA THR A 63 5.07 3.73 -1.21
C THR A 63 5.93 3.21 -0.06
N GLY A 64 5.40 3.17 1.17
CA GLY A 64 6.08 2.61 2.33
C GLY A 64 6.33 1.10 2.18
N PHE A 65 5.32 0.34 1.76
CA PHE A 65 5.47 -1.10 1.52
C PHE A 65 6.43 -1.41 0.36
N LEU A 66 6.39 -0.63 -0.71
CA LEU A 66 7.34 -0.76 -1.81
C LEU A 66 8.78 -0.47 -1.34
N ALA A 67 8.98 0.57 -0.53
CA ALA A 67 10.29 0.86 0.04
C ALA A 67 10.81 -0.31 0.89
N ILE A 68 9.96 -0.92 1.73
CA ILE A 68 10.30 -2.11 2.52
C ILE A 68 10.75 -3.26 1.62
N ILE A 69 9.98 -3.57 0.56
CA ILE A 69 10.32 -4.63 -0.37
C ILE A 69 11.67 -4.36 -1.03
N VAL A 70 11.85 -3.16 -1.60
CA VAL A 70 13.06 -2.75 -2.31
C VAL A 70 14.30 -2.81 -1.40
N PHE A 71 14.23 -2.25 -0.19
CA PHE A 71 15.36 -2.27 0.73
C PHE A 71 15.72 -3.67 1.23
N ASN A 72 14.76 -4.59 1.28
CA ASN A 72 15.01 -5.96 1.71
C ASN A 72 15.44 -6.90 0.57
N THR A 73 15.14 -6.57 -0.69
CA THR A 73 15.46 -7.43 -1.86
C THR A 73 16.68 -6.98 -2.66
N LEU A 74 17.01 -5.67 -2.67
CA LEU A 74 18.15 -5.19 -3.46
C LEU A 74 19.47 -5.84 -3.00
N PRO A 75 20.39 -6.21 -3.89
CA PRO A 75 21.77 -6.52 -3.50
C PRO A 75 22.43 -5.25 -2.92
N SER A 76 23.21 -5.38 -1.85
CA SER A 76 24.09 -4.27 -1.44
C SER A 76 25.27 -4.19 -2.42
N PRO A 77 25.71 -3.00 -2.83
CA PRO A 77 26.81 -2.80 -3.80
C PRO A 77 28.20 -3.24 -3.30
N THR A 78 28.27 -3.89 -2.14
CA THR A 78 29.48 -4.41 -1.51
C THR A 78 29.60 -5.94 -1.62
N GLU A 79 28.75 -6.59 -2.43
CA GLU A 79 28.97 -7.98 -2.89
C GLU A 79 29.64 -8.01 -4.26
#